data_AF-A0A8X7WQV9-F1
#
_entry.id   AF-A0A8X7WQV9-F1
#
_cell.length_a   1.000
_cell.length_b   1.000
_cell.length_c   1.000
_cell.angle_alpha   90.00
_cell.angle_beta   90.00
_cell.angle_gamma   90.00
#
_symmetry.space_group_name_H-M   'P 1'
#
loop_
_entity.id
_entity.type
_entity.pdbx_description
1 polymer ?
#
loop_
_entity_poly.entity_id
_entity_poly.type
_entity_poly.pdbx_seq_one_letter_code
_entity_poly.pdbx_strand_id
1 'polypeptide(L)'
;MQQLIWSDQDTTFQEVTADSGIETPAMSMGKQMMRNHVRNLHNVVSPKERRIIKLRFGIDGVIQRSLSEIGEIYGLSKERK
;
A
#
# COMPACT_ATOMS: atom_id res chain seq x y z
N MET A 1 31.61 9.09 15.74
CA MET A 1 31.80 10.03 16.86
C MET A 1 30.43 10.37 17.41
N GLN A 2 30.18 10.05 18.68
CA GLN A 2 28.95 10.42 19.39
C GLN A 2 29.14 11.83 19.93
N GLN A 3 28.60 12.82 19.22
CA GLN A 3 28.64 14.21 19.66
C GLN A 3 27.48 14.48 20.62
N LEU A 4 27.80 15.00 21.80
CA LEU A 4 26.82 15.48 22.78
C LEU A 4 26.17 16.76 22.26
N ILE A 5 24.87 16.89 22.47
CA ILE A 5 24.11 18.10 22.08
C ILE A 5 24.23 19.22 23.10
N TRP A 6 24.43 18.88 24.38
CA TRP A 6 24.58 19.82 25.49
C TRP A 6 25.78 19.41 26.33
N SER A 7 26.49 20.37 26.90
CA SER A 7 27.68 20.12 27.73
C SER A 7 27.37 19.48 29.09
N ASP A 8 26.12 19.62 29.55
CA ASP A 8 25.71 19.27 30.91
C ASP A 8 24.81 18.02 30.93
N GLN A 9 24.63 17.37 29.79
CA GLN A 9 23.78 16.19 29.60
C GLN A 9 24.49 15.14 28.74
N ASP A 10 24.21 13.87 29.01
CA ASP A 10 24.77 12.76 28.24
C ASP A 10 24.02 12.49 26.93
N THR A 11 23.07 13.36 26.54
CA THR A 11 22.27 13.17 25.32
C THR A 11 23.12 13.39 24.07
N THR A 12 23.03 12.45 23.13
CA THR A 12 23.75 12.54 21.86
C THR A 12 22.86 13.04 20.72
N PHE A 13 23.47 13.58 19.66
CA PHE A 13 22.72 14.03 18.47
C PHE A 13 21.90 12.89 17.83
N GLN A 14 22.38 11.65 17.93
CA GLN A 14 21.69 10.48 17.40
C GLN A 14 20.38 10.17 18.14
N GLU A 15 20.28 10.50 19.43
CA GLU A 15 19.10 10.24 20.26
C GLU A 15 17.94 11.20 19.98
N VAL A 16 18.24 12.40 19.45
CA VAL A 16 17.24 13.45 19.17
C VAL A 16 16.93 13.62 17.69
N THR A 17 17.71 13.00 16.81
CA THR A 17 17.49 13.06 15.37
C THR A 17 16.46 12.01 14.98
N ALA A 18 15.33 12.46 14.43
CA ALA A 18 14.31 11.56 13.91
C ALA A 18 14.85 10.74 12.73
N ASP A 19 14.57 9.45 12.73
CA ASP A 19 14.88 8.58 11.60
C ASP A 19 13.90 8.84 10.45
N SER A 20 14.41 9.49 9.39
CA SER A 20 13.64 9.76 8.17
C SER A 20 13.24 8.50 7.38
N GLY A 21 13.85 7.35 7.68
CA GLY A 21 13.51 6.05 7.07
C GLY A 21 12.29 5.38 7.70
N ILE A 22 11.83 5.85 8.87
CA ILE A 22 10.70 5.26 9.58
C ILE A 22 9.41 5.97 9.17
N GLU A 23 8.43 5.18 8.71
CA GLU A 23 7.10 5.69 8.45
C GLU A 23 6.42 6.17 9.73
N THR A 24 5.87 7.38 9.72
CA THR A 24 5.16 7.93 10.87
C THR A 24 3.85 7.16 11.15
N PRO A 25 3.38 7.09 12.40
CA PRO A 25 2.10 6.46 12.73
C PRO A 25 0.94 7.03 11.94
N ALA A 26 0.90 8.35 11.73
CA ALA A 26 -0.12 9.03 10.95
C ALA A 26 -0.16 8.54 9.49
N MET A 27 1.01 8.39 8.85
CA MET A 27 1.10 7.86 7.49
C MET A 27 0.67 6.39 7.43
N SER A 28 1.11 5.57 8.38
CA SER A 28 0.74 4.15 8.44
C SER A 28 -0.78 3.96 8.61
N MET A 29 -1.40 4.75 9.50
CA MET A 29 -2.85 4.80 9.69
C MET A 29 -3.57 5.26 8.43
N GLY A 30 -3.09 6.33 7.78
CA GLY A 30 -3.66 6.81 6.51
C GLY A 30 -3.65 5.73 5.43
N LYS A 31 -2.52 5.03 5.26
CA LYS A 31 -2.41 3.89 4.33
C LYS A 31 -3.38 2.76 4.70
N GLN A 32 -3.56 2.47 5.98
CA GLN A 32 -4.52 1.44 6.43
C GLN A 32 -5.96 1.84 6.11
N MET A 33 -6.35 3.10 6.37
CA MET A 33 -7.68 3.61 6.05
C MET A 33 -7.96 3.54 4.54
N MET A 34 -6.98 3.93 3.70
CA MET A 34 -7.11 3.79 2.25
C MET A 34 -7.32 2.35 1.81
N ARG A 35 -6.54 1.40 2.34
CA ARG A 35 -6.71 -0.03 2.05
C ARG A 35 -8.09 -0.53 2.46
N ASN A 36 -8.58 -0.11 3.62
CA ASN A 36 -9.91 -0.50 4.11
C ASN A 36 -11.01 0.10 3.23
N HIS A 37 -10.87 1.34 2.77
CA HIS A 37 -11.81 1.94 1.85
C HIS A 37 -11.92 1.14 0.54
N VAL A 38 -10.77 0.76 -0.05
CA VAL A 38 -10.73 -0.08 -1.26
C VAL A 38 -11.37 -1.45 -1.03
N ARG A 39 -11.16 -2.07 0.15
CA ARG A 39 -11.81 -3.34 0.50
C ARG A 39 -13.32 -3.19 0.69
N ASN A 40 -13.79 -2.04 1.14
CA ASN A 40 -15.20 -1.77 1.38
C ASN A 40 -16.00 -1.43 0.10
N LEU A 41 -15.39 -1.42 -1.10
CA LEU A 41 -16.10 -1.25 -2.39
C LEU A 41 -17.08 -2.38 -2.73
N HIS A 42 -17.45 -3.25 -1.78
CA HIS A 42 -18.26 -4.43 -2.03
C HIS A 42 -19.66 -4.16 -2.61
N ASN A 43 -20.23 -2.98 -2.37
CA ASN A 43 -21.57 -2.62 -2.83
C ASN A 43 -21.60 -1.95 -4.21
N VAL A 44 -20.45 -1.54 -4.74
CA VAL A 44 -20.35 -0.77 -6.00
C VAL A 44 -19.76 -1.59 -7.15
N VAL A 45 -19.16 -2.75 -6.86
CA VAL A 45 -18.61 -3.64 -7.88
C VAL A 45 -19.11 -5.07 -7.72
N SER A 46 -19.46 -5.69 -8.85
CA SER A 46 -19.84 -7.10 -8.88
C SER A 46 -18.68 -8.00 -8.42
N PRO A 47 -18.96 -9.24 -7.96
CA PRO A 47 -17.92 -10.19 -7.58
C PRO A 47 -16.87 -10.43 -8.68
N LYS A 48 -17.30 -10.43 -9.95
CA LYS A 48 -16.42 -10.58 -11.12
C LYS A 48 -15.47 -9.38 -11.27
N GLU A 49 -16.00 -8.16 -11.21
CA GLU A 49 -15.19 -6.93 -11.31
C GLU A 49 -14.22 -6.80 -10.14
N ARG A 50 -14.65 -7.16 -8.93
CA ARG A 50 -13.78 -7.21 -7.76
C ARG A 50 -12.58 -8.12 -7.97
N ARG A 51 -12.79 -9.30 -8.56
CA ARG A 51 -11.71 -10.24 -8.86
C ARG A 51 -10.77 -9.71 -9.95
N ILE A 52 -11.31 -9.05 -10.98
CA ILE A 52 -10.51 -8.38 -12.01
C ILE A 52 -9.62 -7.29 -11.39
N ILE A 53 -10.17 -6.44 -10.52
CA ILE A 53 -9.43 -5.38 -9.82
C ILE A 53 -8.32 -5.98 -8.96
N LYS A 54 -8.59 -7.04 -8.19
CA LYS A 54 -7.57 -7.73 -7.38
C LYS A 54 -6.42 -8.27 -8.22
N LEU A 55 -6.72 -8.94 -9.34
CA LEU A 55 -5.72 -9.47 -10.26
C LEU A 55 -4.91 -8.34 -10.91
N ARG A 56 -5.55 -7.25 -11.32
CA ARG A 56 -4.89 -6.14 -12.05
C ARG A 56 -3.92 -5.34 -11.19
N PHE A 57 -4.20 -5.21 -9.90
CA PHE A 57 -3.44 -4.36 -8.97
C PHE A 57 -2.71 -5.14 -7.87
N GLY A 58 -2.80 -6.47 -7.87
CA GLY A 58 -2.15 -7.33 -6.87
C GLY A 58 -2.68 -7.13 -5.44
N ILE A 59 -3.97 -6.81 -5.30
CA ILE A 59 -4.58 -6.55 -3.99
C ILE A 59 -4.74 -7.87 -3.22
N ASP A 60 -4.56 -7.81 -1.89
CA ASP A 60 -4.63 -8.96 -0.99
C ASP A 60 -3.58 -10.06 -1.29
N GLY A 61 -2.40 -9.67 -1.77
CA GLY A 61 -1.29 -10.60 -2.01
C GLY A 61 -1.44 -11.43 -3.30
N VAL A 62 -2.41 -11.08 -4.14
CA VAL A 62 -2.57 -11.68 -5.47
C VAL A 62 -1.43 -11.22 -6.38
N ILE A 63 -0.91 -12.13 -7.22
CA ILE A 63 0.08 -11.75 -8.23
C ILE A 63 -0.57 -10.82 -9.24
N GLN A 64 0.05 -9.67 -9.48
CA GLN A 64 -0.42 -8.70 -10.45
C GLN A 64 -0.42 -9.29 -11.87
N ARG A 65 -1.51 -9.09 -12.61
CA ARG A 65 -1.69 -9.55 -14.00
C ARG A 65 -2.05 -8.41 -14.95
N SER A 66 -1.66 -8.56 -16.20
CA SER A 66 -2.06 -7.70 -17.31
C SER A 66 -3.56 -7.89 -17.66
N LEU A 67 -4.17 -6.90 -18.33
CA LEU A 67 -5.55 -7.04 -18.81
C LEU A 67 -5.68 -8.16 -19.85
N SER A 68 -4.62 -8.46 -20.62
CA SER A 68 -4.59 -9.57 -21.56
C SER A 68 -4.69 -10.91 -20.83
N GLU A 69 -3.84 -11.16 -19.83
CA GLU A 69 -3.87 -12.38 -19.03
C GLU A 69 -5.20 -12.52 -18.26
N ILE A 70 -5.75 -11.41 -17.76
CA ILE A 70 -7.07 -11.41 -17.13
C ILE A 70 -8.15 -11.75 -18.17
N GLY A 71 -8.05 -11.21 -19.38
CA GLY A 71 -8.94 -11.54 -20.50
C GLY A 71 -8.93 -13.03 -20.80
N GLU A 72 -7.75 -13.64 -20.92
CA GLU A 72 -7.57 -15.08 -21.11
C GLU A 72 -8.22 -15.91 -19.99
N ILE A 73 -8.00 -15.54 -18.72
CA ILE A 73 -8.62 -16.19 -17.55
C ILE A 73 -10.15 -16.17 -17.62
N TYR A 74 -10.73 -15.11 -18.17
CA TYR A 74 -12.18 -14.92 -18.25
C TYR A 74 -12.80 -15.28 -19.60
N GLY A 75 -12.01 -15.79 -20.56
CA GLY A 75 -12.47 -16.06 -21.93
C GLY A 75 -12.93 -14.79 -22.67
N LEU A 76 -12.39 -13.63 -22.30
CA LEU A 76 -12.70 -12.34 -22.89
C LEU A 76 -11.56 -11.96 -23.84
N SER A 77 -11.89 -11.65 -25.10
CA SER A 77 -10.95 -10.93 -25.97
C SER A 77 -10.84 -9.48 -25.48
N LYS A 78 -9.78 -8.79 -25.89
CA LYS A 78 -9.37 -7.45 -25.40
C LYS A 78 -10.45 -6.34 -25.43
N GLU A 79 -11.61 -6.56 -26.05
CA GLU A 79 -12.65 -5.55 -26.22
C GLU A 79 -13.86 -5.77 -25.31
N ARG A 80 -14.14 -4.79 -24.44
CA ARG A 80 -15.52 -4.36 -24.18
C ARG A 80 -15.74 -3.14 -25.07
N LYS A 81 -16.43 -3.32 -26.20
CA LYS A 81 -17.17 -2.20 -26.79
C LYS A 81 -18.40 -1.93 -25.94
#